data_AF-A0A7V3TUJ0-F1
#
_entry.id   AF-A0A7V3TUJ0-F1
#
_cell.length_a   1.000
_cell.length_b   1.000
_cell.length_c   1.000
_cell.angle_alpha   90.00
_cell.angle_beta   90.00
_cell.angle_gamma   90.00
#
_symmetry.space_group_name_H-M   'P 1'
#
loop_
_entity.id
_entity.type
_entity.pdbx_description
1 polymer ?
#
loop_
_entity_poly.entity_id
_entity_poly.type
_entity_poly.pdbx_seq_one_letter_code
_entity_poly.pdbx_strand_id
1 'polypeptide(L)'
;MAGILDGRYADCERITLICDNLNTRTKGAFYEAFPAERARQYVRRIEFVYTPKHGSWLNVAERELSCLTRQCLAGRRVGELRLLQEEITAWSVNLNARQRGVDWQM
;
A
#
# COMPACT_ATOMS: atom_id res chain seq x y z
N MET A 1 -6.45 -6.88 0.49
CA MET A 1 -6.84 -6.17 1.73
C MET A 1 -7.21 -7.15 2.86
N ALA A 2 -8.17 -8.06 2.67
CA ALA A 2 -8.59 -9.03 3.71
C ALA A 2 -7.43 -9.77 4.40
N GLY A 3 -6.47 -10.33 3.65
CA GLY A 3 -5.34 -11.06 4.25
C GLY A 3 -4.45 -10.24 5.19
N ILE A 4 -4.37 -8.91 5.04
CA ILE A 4 -3.61 -8.06 5.96
C ILE A 4 -4.47 -7.68 7.17
N LEU A 5 -5.77 -7.43 6.96
CA LEU A 5 -6.74 -7.07 8.01
C LEU A 5 -7.06 -8.24 8.96
N ASP A 6 -7.15 -9.45 8.41
CA ASP A 6 -7.42 -10.69 9.15
C ASP A 6 -6.14 -11.39 9.62
N GLY A 7 -4.99 -10.97 9.10
CA GLY A 7 -3.68 -11.54 9.43
C GLY A 7 -2.86 -10.59 10.28
N ARG A 8 -1.93 -9.88 9.63
CA ARG A 8 -0.95 -9.01 10.29
C ARG A 8 -1.55 -7.99 11.28
N TYR A 9 -2.75 -7.50 11.00
CA TYR A 9 -3.46 -6.53 11.84
C TYR A 9 -4.75 -7.10 12.45
N ALA A 10 -4.87 -8.41 12.61
CA ALA A 10 -6.07 -9.05 13.17
C ALA A 10 -6.46 -8.46 14.53
N ASP A 11 -5.47 -8.29 15.41
CA ASP A 11 -5.66 -7.84 16.79
C ASP A 11 -5.68 -6.30 16.94
N CYS A 12 -5.52 -5.56 15.84
CA CYS A 12 -5.59 -4.10 15.89
C CYS A 12 -7.04 -3.64 15.96
N GLU A 13 -7.38 -2.89 17.01
CA GLU A 13 -8.71 -2.29 17.17
C GLU A 13 -9.05 -1.33 16.02
N ARG A 14 -8.06 -0.51 15.62
CA ARG A 14 -8.17 0.47 14.54
C ARG A 14 -6.91 0.50 13.67
N ILE A 15 -7.09 0.70 12.37
CA ILE A 15 -6.03 0.74 11.37
C ILE A 15 -6.17 2.04 10.58
N THR A 16 -5.14 2.88 10.58
CA THR A 16 -5.09 4.06 9.72
C THR A 16 -4.58 3.66 8.34
N LEU A 17 -5.45 3.77 7.33
CA LEU A 17 -5.13 3.53 5.93
C LEU A 17 -4.91 4.86 5.22
N ILE A 18 -3.67 5.11 4.83
CA ILE A 18 -3.31 6.26 3.99
C ILE A 18 -3.46 5.85 2.51
N CYS A 19 -4.21 6.63 1.74
CA CYS A 19 -4.46 6.37 0.32
C CYS A 19 -4.37 7.65 -0.52
N ASP A 20 -4.09 7.51 -1.82
CA ASP A 20 -4.28 8.64 -2.74
C ASP A 20 -5.76 9.04 -2.84
N ASN A 21 -6.02 10.23 -3.39
CA ASN A 21 -7.36 10.77 -3.55
C ASN A 21 -7.95 10.45 -4.93
N LEU A 22 -7.86 9.19 -5.34
CA LEU A 22 -8.53 8.70 -6.54
C LEU A 22 -10.02 8.42 -6.25
N ASN A 23 -10.90 8.81 -7.16
CA ASN A 23 -12.36 8.71 -6.99
C ASN A 23 -12.90 7.29 -6.75
N THR A 24 -12.13 6.25 -7.10
CA THR A 24 -12.48 4.84 -6.87
C THR A 24 -12.08 4.34 -5.48
N ARG A 25 -11.21 5.05 -4.75
CA ARG A 25 -10.76 4.67 -3.40
C ARG A 25 -11.77 5.10 -2.35
N THR A 26 -12.96 4.51 -2.42
CA THR A 26 -14.04 4.77 -1.45
C THR A 26 -14.27 3.57 -0.55
N LYS A 27 -14.99 3.78 0.55
CA LYS A 27 -15.51 2.69 1.39
C LYS A 27 -16.42 1.73 0.59
N GLY A 28 -17.08 2.23 -0.47
CA GLY A 28 -17.94 1.44 -1.36
C GLY A 28 -17.20 0.28 -2.05
N ALA A 29 -15.92 0.47 -2.37
CA ALA A 29 -15.09 -0.58 -2.98
C ALA A 29 -15.01 -1.85 -2.11
N PHE A 30 -15.13 -1.74 -0.79
CA PHE A 30 -15.20 -2.92 0.09
C PHE A 30 -16.53 -3.67 -0.05
N TYR A 31 -17.64 -2.97 -0.29
CA TYR A 31 -18.95 -3.58 -0.49
C TYR A 31 -19.11 -4.20 -1.87
N GLU A 32 -18.34 -3.73 -2.86
CA GLU A 32 -18.23 -4.37 -4.17
C GLU A 32 -17.41 -5.67 -4.09
N ALA A 33 -16.35 -5.68 -3.28
CA ALA A 33 -15.41 -6.80 -3.21
C ALA A 33 -15.77 -7.89 -2.16
N PHE A 34 -16.56 -7.57 -1.14
CA PHE A 34 -16.86 -8.47 -0.03
C PHE A 34 -18.37 -8.49 0.31
N PRO A 35 -18.88 -9.58 0.91
CA PRO A 35 -20.21 -9.60 1.49
C PRO A 35 -20.42 -8.43 2.46
N ALA A 36 -21.62 -7.84 2.45
CA ALA A 36 -21.90 -6.58 3.13
C ALA A 36 -21.52 -6.57 4.63
N GLU A 37 -21.73 -7.68 5.33
CA GLU A 37 -21.36 -7.84 6.74
C GLU A 37 -19.84 -7.73 6.93
N ARG A 38 -19.07 -8.46 6.12
CA ARG A 38 -17.61 -8.47 6.18
C ARG A 38 -17.02 -7.12 5.76
N ALA A 39 -17.57 -6.52 4.70
CA ALA A 39 -17.21 -5.16 4.28
C ALA A 39 -17.43 -4.14 5.41
N ARG A 40 -18.58 -4.23 6.11
CA ARG A 40 -18.89 -3.35 7.24
C ARG A 40 -17.90 -3.52 8.39
N GLN A 41 -17.53 -4.76 8.72
CA GLN A 41 -16.54 -5.06 9.76
C GLN A 41 -15.19 -4.42 9.43
N TYR A 42 -14.72 -4.55 8.20
CA TYR A 42 -13.47 -3.92 7.75
C TYR A 42 -13.53 -2.40 7.77
N VAL A 43 -14.55 -1.82 7.15
CA VAL A 43 -14.67 -0.36 7.03
C VAL A 43 -14.80 0.32 8.40
N ARG A 44 -15.36 -0.36 9.41
CA ARG A 44 -15.43 0.15 10.79
C ARG A 44 -14.07 0.19 11.49
N ARG A 45 -13.18 -0.75 11.18
CA ARG A 45 -11.83 -0.82 11.76
C ARG A 45 -10.84 0.10 11.05
N ILE A 46 -11.16 0.58 9.85
CA ILE A 46 -10.26 1.41 9.05
C ILE A 46 -10.61 2.89 9.19
N GLU A 47 -9.63 3.68 9.63
CA GLU A 47 -9.61 5.13 9.47
C GLU A 47 -8.96 5.47 8.14
N PHE A 48 -9.71 6.11 7.23
CA PHE A 48 -9.21 6.47 5.90
C PHE A 48 -8.64 7.88 5.94
N VAL A 49 -7.37 8.01 5.58
CA VAL A 49 -6.67 9.29 5.41
C VAL A 49 -6.27 9.43 3.95
N TYR A 50 -6.79 10.45 3.26
CA TYR A 50 -6.48 10.70 1.86
C TYR A 50 -5.39 11.74 1.72
N THR A 51 -4.39 11.47 0.88
CA THR A 51 -3.37 12.48 0.57
C THR A 51 -3.99 13.63 -0.23
N PRO A 52 -3.46 14.86 -0.14
CA PRO A 52 -3.93 15.98 -0.95
C PRO A 52 -3.82 15.68 -2.45
N LYS A 53 -4.74 16.22 -3.27
CA LYS A 53 -4.80 15.97 -4.72
C LYS A 53 -3.49 16.30 -5.46
N HIS A 54 -2.71 17.25 -4.96
CA HIS A 54 -1.43 17.67 -5.53
C HIS A 54 -0.25 17.43 -4.57
N GLY A 55 -0.41 16.46 -3.65
CA GLY A 55 0.55 16.13 -2.61
C GLY A 55 1.20 14.76 -2.78
N SER A 56 1.65 14.42 -3.99
CA SER A 56 2.34 13.14 -4.29
C SER A 56 3.52 12.85 -3.36
N TRP A 57 4.21 13.90 -2.89
CA TRP A 57 5.33 13.77 -1.96
C TRP A 57 4.93 13.24 -0.57
N LEU A 58 3.66 13.37 -0.18
CA LEU A 58 3.07 12.77 1.03
C LEU A 58 2.55 11.34 0.80
N ASN A 59 2.50 10.87 -0.44
CA ASN A 59 2.07 9.53 -0.76
C ASN A 59 3.24 8.54 -0.59
N VAL A 60 3.19 7.76 0.50
CA VAL A 60 4.21 6.76 0.84
C VAL A 60 4.40 5.75 -0.29
N ALA A 61 3.33 5.33 -0.97
CA ALA A 61 3.43 4.38 -2.06
C ALA A 61 4.23 4.95 -3.24
N GLU A 62 4.04 6.24 -3.59
CA GLU A 62 4.80 6.90 -4.64
C GLU A 62 6.29 7.08 -4.27
N ARG A 63 6.55 7.38 -2.99
CA ARG A 63 7.91 7.43 -2.44
C ARG A 63 8.61 6.07 -2.57
N GLU A 64 7.93 4.98 -2.22
CA GLU A 64 8.45 3.62 -2.37
C GLU A 64 8.71 3.25 -3.83
N LEU A 65 7.80 3.59 -4.76
CA LEU A 65 8.00 3.39 -6.20
C LEU A 65 9.22 4.17 -6.73
N SER A 66 9.48 5.36 -6.19
CA SER A 66 10.67 6.14 -6.53
C SER A 66 11.96 5.48 -6.02
N CYS A 67 11.91 4.85 -4.83
CA CYS A 67 13.02 4.06 -4.30
C CYS A 67 13.24 2.78 -5.10
N LEU A 68 12.19 2.04 -5.42
CA LEU A 68 12.21 0.85 -6.29
C LEU A 68 12.90 1.18 -7.62
N THR A 69 12.45 2.24 -8.28
CA THR A 69 13.02 2.66 -9.57
C THR A 69 14.51 2.92 -9.44
N ARG A 70 14.94 3.68 -8.42
CA ARG A 70 16.35 4.06 -8.23
C ARG A 70 17.24 2.89 -7.80
N GLN A 71 16.74 1.98 -6.98
CA GLN A 71 17.54 0.92 -6.36
C GLN A 71 17.51 -0.39 -7.14
N CYS A 72 16.41 -0.69 -7.82
CA CYS A 72 16.20 -1.99 -8.48
C CYS A 72 16.25 -1.88 -10.02
N LEU A 73 15.70 -0.79 -10.60
CA LEU A 73 15.44 -0.72 -12.04
C LEU A 73 16.30 0.31 -12.80
N ALA A 74 17.02 1.18 -12.10
CA ALA A 74 17.75 2.29 -12.71
C ALA A 74 18.77 1.80 -13.76
N GLY A 75 18.66 2.33 -14.99
CA GLY A 75 19.55 1.98 -16.10
C GLY A 75 19.33 0.59 -16.71
N ARG A 76 18.30 -0.15 -16.29
CA ARG A 76 17.99 -1.50 -16.79
C ARG A 76 16.78 -1.47 -17.73
N ARG A 77 16.86 -2.23 -18.82
CA ARG A 77 15.69 -2.61 -19.63
C ARG A 77 15.37 -4.07 -19.33
N VAL A 78 14.15 -4.34 -18.85
CA VAL A 78 13.69 -5.70 -18.54
C VAL A 78 12.63 -6.08 -19.56
N GLY A 79 12.96 -7.02 -20.44
CA GLY A 79 12.08 -7.45 -21.54
C GLY A 79 11.08 -8.54 -21.17
N GLU A 80 11.24 -9.17 -20.01
CA GLU A 80 10.40 -10.28 -19.55
C GLU A 80 9.68 -9.94 -18.25
N LEU A 81 8.36 -10.13 -18.24
CA LEU A 81 7.53 -9.87 -17.07
C LEU A 81 7.93 -10.72 -15.86
N ARG A 82 8.29 -11.99 -16.08
CA ARG A 82 8.72 -12.90 -15.01
C ARG A 82 9.98 -12.37 -14.32
N LEU A 83 10.97 -11.96 -15.10
CA LEU A 83 12.21 -11.39 -14.57
C LEU A 83 11.93 -10.08 -13.80
N LEU A 84 11.05 -9.22 -14.31
CA LEU A 84 10.65 -8.01 -13.60
C LEU A 84 10.01 -8.33 -12.25
N GLN A 85 9.15 -9.34 -12.18
CA GLN A 85 8.51 -9.77 -10.94
C GLN A 85 9.53 -10.30 -9.94
N GLU A 86 10.47 -11.15 -10.37
CA GLU A 86 11.53 -11.70 -9.51
C GLU A 86 12.38 -10.60 -8.89
N GLU A 87 12.79 -9.60 -9.68
CA GLU A 87 13.59 -8.46 -9.23
C GLU A 87 12.84 -7.56 -8.23
N ILE A 88 11.56 -7.25 -8.53
CA ILE A 88 10.71 -6.46 -7.64
C ILE A 88 10.47 -7.22 -6.32
N THR A 89 10.23 -8.54 -6.37
CA THR A 89 10.02 -9.38 -5.19
C THR A 89 11.27 -9.42 -4.33
N ALA A 90 12.45 -9.67 -4.92
CA ALA A 90 13.71 -9.69 -4.17
C ALA A 90 13.98 -8.34 -3.47
N TRP A 91 13.76 -7.23 -4.18
CA TRP A 91 13.88 -5.89 -3.59
C TRP A 91 12.87 -5.66 -2.45
N SER A 92 11.61 -6.05 -2.65
CA SER A 92 10.54 -5.89 -1.65
C SER A 92 10.81 -6.71 -0.38
N VAL A 93 11.30 -7.94 -0.50
CA VAL A 93 11.70 -8.78 0.64
C VAL A 93 12.84 -8.13 1.42
N ASN A 94 13.88 -7.63 0.72
CA ASN A 94 14.99 -6.93 1.36
C ASN A 94 14.53 -5.67 2.11
N LEU A 95 13.67 -4.86 1.49
CA LEU A 95 13.15 -3.64 2.10
C LEU A 95 12.29 -3.95 3.34
N ASN A 96 11.38 -4.91 3.23
CA ASN A 96 10.49 -5.33 4.33
C ASN A 96 11.26 -5.92 5.51
N ALA A 97 12.36 -6.66 5.27
CA ALA A 97 13.20 -7.20 6.33
C ALA A 97 13.86 -6.09 7.17
N ARG A 98 14.09 -4.91 6.60
CA ARG A 98 14.67 -3.76 7.31
C ARG A 98 13.64 -2.96 8.12
N GLN A 99 12.35 -3.20 7.90
CA GLN A 99 11.23 -2.54 8.58
C GLN A 99 11.41 -1.03 8.81
N ARG A 100 11.95 -0.31 7.81
CA ARG A 100 12.09 1.14 7.93
C ARG A 100 10.71 1.79 7.89
N GLY A 101 10.31 2.37 9.02
CA GLY A 101 9.11 3.21 9.09
C GLY A 101 9.27 4.50 8.29
N VAL A 102 8.15 5.14 8.01
CA VAL A 102 8.13 6.51 7.50
C VAL A 102 8.35 7.45 8.67
N ASP A 103 9.37 8.30 8.55
CA ASP A 103 9.62 9.38 9.49
C ASP A 103 8.79 10.60 9.08
N TRP A 104 7.64 10.76 9.74
CA TRP A 104 6.76 11.89 9.53
C TRP A 104 7.27 13.09 10.33
N GLN A 105 7.85 14.06 9.62
CA GLN A 105 8.30 15.32 10.22
C GLN A 105 7.11 16.29 10.30
N MET A 106 6.93 16.93 11.46
CA MET A 106 5.93 17.97 11.71
C MET A 106 6.42 19.35 11.26
#